data_AF-A0A2W6UMD9-F1
#
_entry.id   AF-A0A2W6UMD9-F1
#
_cell.length_a   1.000
_cell.length_b   1.000
_cell.length_c   1.000
_cell.angle_alpha   90.00
_cell.angle_beta   90.00
_cell.angle_gamma   90.00
#
_symmetry.space_group_name_H-M   'P 1'
#
loop_
_entity.id
_entity.type
_entity.pdbx_description
1 polymer ?
#
loop_
_entity_poly.entity_id
_entity_poly.type
_entity_poly.pdbx_seq_one_letter_code
_entity_poly.pdbx_strand_id
1 'polypeptide(L)'
;MKFGVFLFTILALTRCSSESPKRENIREGFITTNAAYSWGWEKNVIVKNIENSCKILAITDERGKVLYQQPINRTFSDHHYWLCYVDNKENLYYYNSDYGEAKALIWNAELKKYDEKNFCFISINLPEKFRNELKNNATLSGCLSLK
;
A
#
# COMPACT_ATOMS: atom_id res chain seq x y z
N MET A 1 33.10 -45.23 -11.98
CA MET A 1 33.25 -43.86 -11.41
C MET A 1 32.67 -42.81 -12.35
N LYS A 2 31.34 -42.60 -12.38
CA LYS A 2 30.69 -41.49 -13.11
C LYS A 2 29.33 -41.16 -12.49
N PHE A 3 29.31 -40.74 -11.22
CA PHE A 3 28.08 -40.25 -10.58
C PHE A 3 28.28 -38.93 -9.80
N GLY A 4 29.50 -38.38 -9.77
CA GLY A 4 29.84 -37.20 -8.96
C GLY A 4 29.65 -35.85 -9.65
N VAL A 5 29.39 -35.80 -10.96
CA VAL A 5 29.42 -34.53 -11.72
C VAL A 5 28.02 -33.91 -11.90
N PHE A 6 26.94 -34.67 -11.67
CA PHE A 6 25.58 -34.20 -11.91
C PHE A 6 24.94 -33.45 -10.73
N LEU A 7 25.54 -33.50 -9.54
CA LEU A 7 24.98 -32.89 -8.33
C LEU A 7 25.41 -31.43 -8.11
N PHE A 8 26.45 -30.95 -8.80
CA PHE A 8 26.97 -29.59 -8.62
C PHE A 8 26.35 -28.54 -9.55
N THR A 9 25.68 -28.95 -10.62
CA THR A 9 25.04 -28.03 -11.59
C THR A 9 23.66 -27.53 -11.16
N ILE A 10 22.98 -28.22 -10.23
CA ILE A 10 21.62 -27.85 -9.79
C ILE A 10 21.65 -26.74 -8.71
N LEU A 11 22.75 -26.59 -7.96
CA LEU A 11 22.88 -25.58 -6.90
C LEU A 11 23.23 -24.17 -7.42
N ALA A 12 23.52 -24.02 -8.71
CA ALA A 12 23.94 -22.73 -9.28
C ALA A 12 22.79 -21.85 -9.80
N LEU A 13 21.54 -22.34 -9.82
CA LEU A 13 20.42 -21.65 -10.48
C LEU A 13 19.40 -20.98 -9.53
N THR A 14 19.62 -20.97 -8.21
CA THR A 14 18.65 -20.35 -7.27
C THR A 14 19.02 -18.94 -6.82
N ARG A 15 20.00 -18.27 -7.44
CA ARG A 15 20.14 -16.82 -7.29
C ARG A 15 19.04 -16.11 -8.07
N CYS A 16 17.83 -16.14 -7.52
CA CYS A 16 16.88 -15.06 -7.72
C CYS A 16 17.62 -13.78 -7.32
N SER A 17 18.00 -12.97 -8.31
CA SER A 17 18.47 -11.60 -8.08
C SER A 17 17.28 -10.82 -7.53
N SER A 18 17.05 -10.90 -6.22
CA SER A 18 16.15 -9.99 -5.53
C SER A 18 16.87 -8.65 -5.49
N GLU A 19 16.70 -7.86 -6.54
CA GLU A 19 16.97 -6.42 -6.46
C GLU A 19 16.24 -5.92 -5.21
N SER A 20 17.00 -5.53 -4.20
CA SER A 20 16.42 -4.99 -2.98
C SER A 20 15.62 -3.75 -3.38
N PRO A 21 14.29 -3.69 -3.15
CA PRO A 21 13.52 -2.53 -3.52
C PRO A 21 14.14 -1.31 -2.84
N LYS A 22 14.38 -0.24 -3.60
CA LYS A 22 14.83 1.04 -3.05
C LYS A 22 13.82 1.44 -1.97
N ARG A 23 14.28 1.49 -0.71
CA ARG A 23 13.44 1.86 0.42
C ARG A 23 13.51 3.37 0.62
N GLU A 24 12.39 4.04 0.39
CA GLU A 24 12.24 5.45 0.75
C GLU A 24 11.66 5.53 2.17
N ASN A 25 12.24 6.36 3.04
CA ASN A 25 11.67 6.57 4.37
C ASN A 25 10.55 7.61 4.27
N ILE A 26 9.36 7.26 4.75
CA ILE A 26 8.22 8.17 4.85
C ILE A 26 7.71 8.24 6.28
N ARG A 27 7.59 9.45 6.81
CA ARG A 27 6.97 9.68 8.12
C ARG A 27 5.50 10.08 7.98
N GLU A 28 5.21 10.88 6.97
CA GLU A 28 3.90 11.36 6.58
C GLU A 28 4.00 11.86 5.13
N GLY A 29 2.99 11.60 4.30
CA GLY A 29 2.95 12.11 2.94
C GLY A 29 2.21 11.23 1.95
N PHE A 30 2.17 11.69 0.70
CA PHE A 30 1.56 10.95 -0.39
C PHE A 30 2.47 9.83 -0.88
N ILE A 31 1.85 8.69 -1.17
CA ILE A 31 2.46 7.55 -1.84
C ILE A 31 2.05 7.63 -3.30
N THR A 32 2.97 8.02 -4.17
CA THR A 32 2.67 8.33 -5.59
C THR A 32 3.44 7.45 -6.57
N THR A 33 4.42 6.67 -6.12
CA THR A 33 5.27 5.86 -6.99
C THR A 33 5.22 4.38 -6.61
N ASN A 34 5.66 3.55 -7.56
CA ASN A 34 5.82 2.12 -7.35
C ASN A 34 7.10 1.85 -6.56
N ALA A 35 6.99 1.82 -5.24
CA ALA A 35 8.11 1.62 -4.35
C ALA A 35 7.70 0.90 -3.06
N ALA A 36 8.71 0.50 -2.30
CA ALA A 36 8.55 0.13 -0.90
C ALA A 36 9.00 1.32 -0.05
N TYR A 37 8.12 1.78 0.83
CA TYR A 37 8.38 2.87 1.75
C TYR A 37 8.51 2.31 3.16
N SER A 38 9.61 2.60 3.83
CA SER A 38 9.72 2.34 5.26
C SER A 38 8.94 3.42 6.01
N TRP A 39 7.94 2.99 6.78
CA TRP A 39 7.00 3.87 7.45
C TRP A 39 7.07 3.66 8.96
N GLY A 40 7.53 4.71 9.65
CA GLY A 40 7.95 4.57 11.03
C GLY A 40 9.16 3.63 11.13
N TRP A 41 9.26 2.87 12.21
CA TRP A 41 10.40 1.97 12.47
C TRP A 41 10.09 0.51 12.16
N GLU A 42 8.82 0.13 12.18
CA GLU A 42 8.41 -1.28 12.21
C GLU A 42 7.56 -1.71 11.01
N LYS A 43 7.15 -0.77 10.15
CA LYS A 43 6.21 -1.04 9.05
C LYS A 43 6.76 -0.62 7.71
N ASN A 44 6.27 -1.26 6.66
CA ASN A 44 6.56 -0.89 5.29
C ASN A 44 5.24 -0.77 4.51
N VAL A 45 5.14 0.24 3.66
CA VAL A 45 4.06 0.40 2.70
C VAL A 45 4.60 0.06 1.32
N ILE A 46 3.94 -0.85 0.61
CA ILE A 46 4.40 -1.34 -0.68
C ILE A 46 3.32 -1.02 -1.70
N VAL A 47 3.67 -0.25 -2.72
CA VAL A 47 2.87 -0.07 -3.93
C VAL A 47 3.63 -0.67 -5.09
N LYS A 48 3.03 -1.65 -5.75
CA LYS A 48 3.67 -2.39 -6.84
C LYS A 48 2.77 -2.49 -8.05
N ASN A 49 3.35 -2.22 -9.22
CA ASN A 49 2.71 -2.55 -10.49
C ASN A 49 2.47 -4.06 -10.60
N ILE A 50 1.26 -4.41 -11.00
CA ILE A 50 0.92 -5.68 -11.61
C ILE A 50 0.76 -5.47 -13.12
N GLU A 51 0.26 -6.46 -13.84
CA GLU A 51 0.02 -6.35 -15.28
C GLU A 51 -0.95 -5.21 -15.63
N ASN A 52 -0.86 -4.70 -16.87
CA ASN A 52 -1.77 -3.72 -17.46
C ASN A 52 -1.88 -2.39 -16.68
N SER A 53 -0.76 -1.87 -16.18
CA SER A 53 -0.69 -0.57 -15.46
C SER A 53 -1.49 -0.51 -14.15
N CYS A 54 -1.99 -1.66 -13.68
CA CYS A 54 -2.64 -1.78 -12.38
C CYS A 54 -1.61 -1.84 -11.26
N LYS A 55 -1.98 -1.38 -10.05
CA LYS A 55 -1.12 -1.36 -8.87
C LYS A 55 -1.84 -1.92 -7.66
N ILE A 56 -1.11 -2.66 -6.84
CA ILE A 56 -1.61 -3.17 -5.57
C ILE A 56 -0.88 -2.50 -4.41
N LEU A 57 -1.65 -2.19 -3.37
CA LEU A 57 -1.16 -1.70 -2.09
C LEU A 57 -1.10 -2.82 -1.05
N ALA A 58 -0.01 -2.90 -0.31
CA ALA A 58 0.11 -3.72 0.89
C ALA A 58 0.84 -2.96 2.01
N ILE A 59 0.54 -3.32 3.25
CA ILE A 59 1.31 -2.91 4.43
C ILE A 59 1.89 -4.16 5.06
N THR A 60 3.19 -4.15 5.34
CA THR A 60 3.88 -5.24 6.01
C THR A 60 4.57 -4.76 7.28
N ASP A 61 4.95 -5.68 8.16
CA ASP A 61 5.95 -5.38 9.19
C ASP A 61 7.37 -5.34 8.58
N GLU A 62 8.37 -5.05 9.42
CA GLU A 62 9.80 -5.03 9.08
C GLU A 62 10.32 -6.38 8.54
N ARG A 63 9.64 -7.49 8.90
CA ARG A 63 9.99 -8.86 8.51
C ARG A 63 9.26 -9.32 7.25
N GLY A 64 8.40 -8.47 6.68
CA GLY A 64 7.61 -8.76 5.49
C GLY A 64 6.30 -9.51 5.76
N LYS A 65 5.89 -9.68 7.02
CA LYS A 65 4.57 -10.23 7.33
C LYS A 65 3.50 -9.23 6.88
N VAL A 66 2.53 -9.68 6.09
CA VAL A 66 1.42 -8.85 5.62
C VAL A 66 0.51 -8.49 6.81
N LEU A 67 0.37 -7.18 7.04
CA LEU A 67 -0.55 -6.58 8.01
C LEU A 67 -1.84 -6.10 7.34
N TYR A 68 -1.74 -5.78 6.04
CA TYR A 68 -2.83 -5.39 5.17
C TYR A 68 -2.48 -5.68 3.71
N GLN A 69 -3.48 -6.09 2.91
CA GLN A 69 -3.35 -6.14 1.46
C GLN A 69 -4.68 -5.77 0.80
N GLN A 70 -4.62 -4.88 -0.18
CA GLN A 70 -5.76 -4.55 -1.03
C GLN A 70 -6.22 -5.78 -1.82
N PRO A 71 -7.54 -5.98 -2.04
CA PRO A 71 -8.02 -7.03 -2.93
C PRO A 71 -7.44 -6.89 -4.34
N ILE A 72 -6.97 -8.02 -4.92
CA ILE A 72 -6.32 -8.03 -6.25
C ILE A 72 -7.28 -7.60 -7.37
N ASN A 73 -8.59 -7.75 -7.17
CA ASN A 73 -9.62 -7.32 -8.11
C ASN A 73 -10.07 -5.86 -7.91
N ARG A 74 -9.38 -5.10 -7.05
CA ARG A 74 -9.69 -3.68 -6.76
C ARG A 74 -8.43 -2.82 -6.73
N THR A 75 -7.58 -2.98 -7.73
CA THR A 75 -6.28 -2.29 -7.83
C THR A 75 -6.41 -0.82 -8.16
N PHE A 76 -5.38 -0.02 -7.88
CA PHE A 76 -5.25 1.30 -8.49
C PHE A 76 -4.87 1.16 -9.96
N SER A 77 -5.19 2.16 -10.78
CA SER A 77 -4.87 2.22 -12.20
C SER A 77 -4.23 3.56 -12.52
N ASP A 78 -3.23 3.59 -13.41
CA ASP A 78 -2.68 4.85 -13.93
C ASP A 78 -3.68 5.63 -14.80
N HIS A 79 -4.76 4.97 -15.23
CA HIS A 79 -5.78 5.57 -16.08
C HIS A 79 -6.91 6.24 -15.29
N HIS A 80 -6.92 6.07 -13.97
CA HIS A 80 -7.97 6.59 -13.11
C HIS A 80 -7.39 7.31 -11.90
N TYR A 81 -8.18 8.21 -11.33
CA TYR A 81 -7.75 8.99 -10.18
C TYR A 81 -7.69 8.11 -8.94
N TRP A 82 -6.53 8.08 -8.28
CA TRP A 82 -6.35 7.47 -6.97
C TRP A 82 -5.45 8.35 -6.12
N LEU A 83 -5.61 8.23 -4.80
CA LEU A 83 -4.75 8.86 -3.82
C LEU A 83 -4.39 7.84 -2.75
N CYS A 84 -3.16 7.89 -2.26
CA CYS A 84 -2.72 7.15 -1.10
C CYS A 84 -1.87 8.06 -0.22
N TYR A 85 -2.19 8.14 1.06
CA TYR A 85 -1.54 9.01 2.02
C TYR A 85 -1.28 8.27 3.33
N VAL A 86 -0.09 8.41 3.88
CA VAL A 86 0.26 7.92 5.21
C VAL A 86 0.40 9.09 6.16
N ASP A 87 -0.13 8.96 7.38
CA ASP A 87 0.03 9.96 8.44
C ASP A 87 1.15 9.61 9.43
N ASN A 88 1.40 10.53 10.36
CA ASN A 88 2.39 10.36 11.44
C ASN A 88 1.90 9.51 12.62
N LYS A 89 0.66 9.00 12.56
CA LYS A 89 0.02 8.12 13.57
C LYS A 89 -0.09 6.68 13.06
N GLU A 90 0.64 6.34 12.02
CA GLU A 90 0.64 5.02 11.40
C GLU A 90 -0.72 4.61 10.80
N ASN A 91 -1.54 5.58 10.35
CA ASN A 91 -2.75 5.36 9.55
C ASN A 91 -2.51 5.65 8.07
N LEU A 92 -3.14 4.85 7.22
CA LEU A 92 -3.07 5.01 5.77
C LEU A 92 -4.47 5.30 5.23
N TYR A 93 -4.59 6.31 4.39
CA TYR A 93 -5.83 6.71 3.75
C TYR A 93 -5.68 6.56 2.24
N TYR A 94 -6.65 5.93 1.59
CA TYR A 94 -6.66 5.89 0.14
C TYR A 94 -8.04 6.12 -0.45
N TYR A 95 -8.02 6.67 -1.66
CA TYR A 95 -9.19 6.79 -2.52
C TYR A 95 -8.90 6.13 -3.86
N ASN A 96 -9.85 5.34 -4.36
CA ASN A 96 -9.80 4.73 -5.67
C ASN A 96 -11.09 5.04 -6.44
N SER A 97 -11.00 5.89 -7.47
CA SER A 97 -12.17 6.29 -8.25
C SER A 97 -12.77 5.16 -9.08
N ASP A 98 -11.97 4.18 -9.51
CA ASP A 98 -12.43 3.02 -10.29
C ASP A 98 -13.55 2.25 -9.60
N TYR A 99 -13.44 2.12 -8.28
CA TYR A 99 -14.34 1.30 -7.47
C TYR A 99 -15.13 2.15 -6.45
N GLY A 100 -15.00 3.48 -6.50
CA GLY A 100 -15.60 4.38 -5.52
C GLY A 100 -15.15 4.10 -4.08
N GLU A 101 -13.92 3.63 -3.89
CA GLU A 101 -13.43 3.21 -2.58
C GLU A 101 -12.78 4.36 -1.84
N ALA A 102 -13.28 4.65 -0.63
CA ALA A 102 -12.79 5.68 0.26
C ALA A 102 -12.41 5.02 1.59
N LYS A 103 -11.14 4.67 1.77
CA LYS A 103 -10.68 3.78 2.83
C LYS A 103 -9.69 4.45 3.79
N ALA A 104 -9.90 4.26 5.08
CA ALA A 104 -8.95 4.56 6.14
C ALA A 104 -8.53 3.25 6.80
N LEU A 105 -7.25 2.95 6.75
CA LEU A 105 -6.60 1.82 7.38
C LEU A 105 -6.06 2.30 8.72
N ILE A 106 -6.71 1.86 9.80
CA ILE A 106 -6.35 2.25 11.17
C ILE A 106 -5.65 1.09 11.86
N TRP A 107 -4.49 1.33 12.47
CA TRP A 107 -3.75 0.28 13.15
C TRP A 107 -4.50 -0.23 14.38
N ASN A 108 -4.70 -1.55 14.46
CA ASN A 108 -5.24 -2.24 15.62
C ASN A 108 -4.10 -2.99 16.33
N ALA A 109 -3.66 -2.44 17.46
CA ALA A 109 -2.53 -2.97 18.22
C ALA A 109 -2.81 -4.35 18.84
N GLU A 110 -4.06 -4.63 19.23
CA GLU A 110 -4.46 -5.90 19.83
C GLU A 110 -4.37 -7.04 18.81
N LEU A 111 -4.91 -6.80 17.62
CA LEU A 111 -4.96 -7.79 16.55
C LEU A 111 -3.71 -7.79 15.67
N LYS A 112 -2.81 -6.81 15.87
CA LYS A 112 -1.59 -6.59 15.07
C LYS A 112 -1.88 -6.57 13.56
N LYS A 113 -2.94 -5.86 13.17
CA LYS A 113 -3.38 -5.70 11.77
C LYS A 113 -4.06 -4.35 11.58
N TYR A 114 -4.35 -4.00 10.34
CA TYR A 114 -5.13 -2.81 10.02
C TYR A 114 -6.63 -3.10 9.96
N ASP A 115 -7.42 -2.26 10.63
CA ASP A 115 -8.87 -2.22 10.48
C ASP A 115 -9.24 -1.28 9.34
N GLU A 116 -10.04 -1.78 8.40
CA GLU A 116 -10.57 -0.99 7.30
C GLU A 116 -11.82 -0.22 7.72
N LYS A 117 -11.84 1.08 7.44
CA LYS A 117 -13.01 1.93 7.62
C LYS A 117 -13.32 2.67 6.34
N ASN A 118 -14.60 2.83 6.01
CA ASN A 118 -15.01 3.67 4.89
C ASN A 118 -15.25 5.11 5.36
N PHE A 119 -14.34 6.04 5.07
CA PHE A 119 -14.43 7.41 5.57
C PHE A 119 -15.54 8.24 4.91
N CYS A 120 -16.23 7.73 3.89
CA CYS A 120 -17.43 8.38 3.37
C CYS A 120 -18.72 7.94 4.09
N PHE A 121 -18.73 6.78 4.75
CA PHE A 121 -19.87 6.28 5.52
C PHE A 121 -19.74 6.48 7.02
N ILE A 122 -18.53 6.71 7.52
CA ILE A 122 -18.29 7.09 8.91
C ILE A 122 -17.48 8.39 8.97
N SER A 123 -17.74 9.20 9.98
CA SER A 123 -16.98 10.43 10.22
C SER A 123 -15.61 10.09 10.82
N ILE A 124 -14.55 10.38 10.08
CA ILE A 124 -13.16 10.27 10.49
C ILE A 124 -12.48 11.62 10.25
N ASN A 125 -11.65 12.07 11.18
CA ASN A 125 -10.81 13.24 10.96
C ASN A 125 -9.67 12.88 10.00
N LEU A 126 -9.80 13.27 8.73
CA LEU A 126 -8.78 13.04 7.70
C LEU A 126 -7.60 14.02 7.85
N PRO A 127 -6.37 13.59 7.50
CA PRO A 127 -5.24 14.51 7.39
C PRO A 127 -5.56 15.66 6.45
N GLU A 128 -5.20 16.88 6.84
CA GLU A 128 -5.61 18.09 6.11
C GLU A 128 -5.14 18.08 4.65
N LYS A 129 -3.89 17.68 4.40
CA LYS A 129 -3.34 17.57 3.04
C LYS A 129 -4.14 16.61 2.17
N PHE A 130 -4.45 15.42 2.70
CA PHE A 130 -5.23 14.41 2.00
C PHE A 130 -6.67 14.87 1.74
N ARG A 131 -7.31 15.48 2.75
CA ARG A 131 -8.66 16.04 2.62
C ARG A 131 -8.74 17.13 1.55
N ASN A 132 -7.76 18.03 1.52
CA ASN A 132 -7.72 19.12 0.54
C ASN A 132 -7.53 18.57 -0.88
N GLU A 133 -6.62 17.60 -1.06
CA GLU A 133 -6.41 16.94 -2.36
C GLU A 133 -7.66 16.21 -2.84
N LEU A 134 -8.39 15.53 -1.94
CA LEU A 134 -9.66 14.89 -2.26
C LEU A 134 -10.73 15.90 -2.69
N LYS A 135 -10.88 17.02 -1.96
CA LYS A 135 -11.90 18.03 -2.28
C LYS A 135 -11.68 18.67 -3.66
N ASN A 136 -10.43 18.81 -4.08
CA ASN A 136 -10.09 19.46 -5.34
C ASN A 136 -10.32 18.55 -6.55
N ASN A 137 -10.12 17.24 -6.40
CA ASN A 137 -9.97 16.33 -7.53
C ASN A 137 -10.95 15.15 -7.54
N ALA A 138 -11.63 14.86 -6.42
CA ALA A 138 -12.56 13.74 -6.32
C ALA A 138 -14.03 14.20 -6.30
N THR A 139 -14.88 13.47 -7.04
CA THR A 139 -16.33 13.72 -7.05
C THR A 139 -17.01 13.00 -5.89
N LEU A 140 -16.87 13.54 -4.67
CA LEU A 140 -17.33 12.91 -3.41
C LEU A 140 -18.39 13.74 -2.65
N SER A 141 -19.49 14.10 -3.33
CA SER A 141 -20.55 14.96 -2.79
C SER A 141 -21.28 14.42 -1.54
N GLY A 142 -21.26 13.11 -1.32
CA GLY A 142 -21.92 12.44 -0.19
C GLY A 142 -21.00 12.08 1.00
N CYS A 143 -19.70 12.34 0.90
CA CYS A 143 -18.72 11.78 1.83
C CYS A 143 -18.75 12.46 3.21
N LEU A 144 -19.08 11.71 4.27
CA LEU A 144 -19.22 12.27 5.62
C LEU A 144 -17.96 12.96 6.14
N SER A 145 -16.77 12.40 5.91
CA SER A 145 -15.52 12.98 6.39
C SER A 145 -15.03 14.20 5.60
N LEU A 146 -15.75 14.61 4.54
CA LEU A 146 -15.45 15.81 3.76
C LEU A 146 -16.40 16.98 4.02
N LYS A 147 -17.51 16.73 4.74
CA LYS A 147 -18.45 17.75 5.20
C LYS A 147 -17.86 18.51 6.38
#